data_AF-A0A7V9Q1C1-F1
#
_entry.id   AF-A0A7V9Q1C1-F1
#
_cell.length_a   1.000
_cell.length_b   1.000
_cell.length_c   1.000
_cell.angle_alpha   90.00
_cell.angle_beta   90.00
_cell.angle_gamma   90.00
#
_symmetry.space_group_name_H-M   'P 1'
#
loop_
_entity.id
_entity.type
_entity.pdbx_description
1 polymer ?
#
loop_
_entity_poly.entity_id
_entity_poly.type
_entity_poly.pdbx_seq_one_letter_code
_entity_poly.pdbx_strand_id
1 'polypeptide(L)'
;MDRHRRLRPLPGAWLPGGVLVLSANTRRSRLLGLAWLEELVPATALLLPGCRSVHTFGMRFELDLIWLDGAGQVVREDSGVPPRRLRSCRGARSVVETSAGEGRRLVAALTAAQASVT
;
A
#
# COMPACT_ATOMS: atom_id res chain seq x y z
N MET A 1 -21.64 -6.62 -8.69
CA MET A 1 -21.04 -5.28 -8.57
C MET A 1 -19.53 -5.45 -8.48
N ASP A 2 -18.78 -4.92 -9.44
CA ASP A 2 -17.32 -5.08 -9.51
C ASP A 2 -16.64 -4.37 -8.33
N ARG A 3 -16.21 -5.16 -7.34
CA ARG A 3 -15.81 -4.70 -6.00
C ARG A 3 -14.50 -3.90 -5.99
N HIS A 4 -13.77 -3.88 -7.11
CA HIS A 4 -12.52 -3.13 -7.27
C HIS A 4 -12.56 -2.10 -8.40
N ARG A 5 -13.75 -1.75 -8.92
CA ARG A 5 -13.89 -0.88 -10.10
C ARG A 5 -13.09 0.43 -10.02
N ARG A 6 -12.92 0.98 -8.82
CA ARG A 6 -12.17 2.22 -8.60
C ARG A 6 -10.64 2.06 -8.61
N LEU A 7 -10.13 0.84 -8.41
CA LEU A 7 -8.70 0.54 -8.46
C LEU A 7 -8.25 0.21 -9.89
N ARG A 8 -9.13 -0.37 -10.72
CA ARG A 8 -8.86 -0.75 -12.11
C ARG A 8 -8.20 0.33 -12.98
N PRO A 9 -8.60 1.62 -12.93
CA PRO A 9 -7.99 2.64 -13.79
C PRO A 9 -6.65 3.17 -13.24
N LEU A 10 -6.22 2.74 -12.05
CA LEU A 10 -4.97 3.22 -11.48
C LEU A 10 -3.77 2.62 -12.23
N PRO A 11 -2.72 3.41 -12.51
CA PRO A 11 -1.47 2.87 -13.03
C PRO A 11 -0.95 1.77 -12.10
N GLY A 12 -0.44 0.69 -12.68
CA GLY A 12 0.11 -0.44 -11.94
C GLY A 12 1.47 -0.86 -12.47
N ALA A 13 2.31 -1.35 -11.58
CA ALA A 13 3.57 -1.99 -11.93
C ALA A 13 3.65 -3.35 -11.24
N TRP A 14 4.20 -4.35 -11.94
CA TRP A 14 4.51 -5.64 -11.36
C TRP A 14 5.92 -5.60 -10.76
N LEU A 15 6.02 -5.99 -9.50
CA LEU A 15 7.29 -6.19 -8.81
C LEU A 15 7.68 -7.69 -8.83
N PRO A 16 8.96 -8.01 -8.60
CA PRO A 16 9.41 -9.39 -8.42
C PRO A 16 8.55 -10.15 -7.42
N GLY A 17 8.38 -11.46 -7.64
CA GLY A 17 7.48 -12.29 -6.82
C GLY A 17 5.99 -12.14 -7.18
N GLY A 18 5.67 -11.49 -8.30
CA GLY A 18 4.31 -11.42 -8.83
C GLY A 18 3.40 -10.49 -8.04
N VAL A 19 3.95 -9.42 -7.45
CA VAL A 19 3.16 -8.44 -6.69
C VAL A 19 2.76 -7.28 -7.59
N LEU A 20 1.46 -7.04 -7.75
CA LEU A 20 0.95 -5.86 -8.44
C LEU A 20 0.85 -4.68 -7.48
N VAL A 21 1.58 -3.60 -7.76
CA VAL A 21 1.47 -2.35 -7.01
C VAL A 21 0.74 -1.31 -7.85
N LEU A 22 -0.48 -0.97 -7.44
CA LEU A 22 -1.26 0.12 -8.02
C LEU A 22 -0.85 1.45 -7.40
N SER A 23 -0.90 2.54 -8.16
CA SER A 23 -0.49 3.87 -7.71
C SER A 23 -1.67 4.84 -7.61
N ALA A 24 -1.96 5.28 -6.39
CA ALA A 24 -2.99 6.29 -6.13
C ALA A 24 -2.46 7.70 -6.41
N ASN A 25 -2.47 8.15 -7.66
CA ASN A 25 -1.83 9.43 -8.05
C ASN A 25 -2.76 10.66 -7.97
N THR A 26 -4.05 10.49 -7.70
CA THR A 26 -5.01 11.60 -7.56
C THR A 26 -5.35 11.87 -6.10
N ARG A 27 -5.78 13.10 -5.77
CA ARG A 27 -6.25 13.43 -4.39
C ARG A 27 -7.35 12.47 -3.93
N ARG A 28 -8.29 12.15 -4.81
CA ARG A 28 -9.42 11.24 -4.52
C ARG A 28 -8.96 9.80 -4.31
N SER A 29 -8.09 9.27 -5.17
CA SER A 29 -7.58 7.89 -5.00
C SER A 29 -6.76 7.77 -3.73
N ARG A 30 -5.99 8.80 -3.35
CA ARG A 30 -5.22 8.82 -2.09
C ARG A 30 -6.10 8.89 -0.86
N LEU A 31 -7.11 9.77 -0.87
CA LEU A 31 -8.04 9.90 0.25
C LEU A 31 -8.85 8.62 0.48
N LEU A 32 -9.28 7.96 -0.60
CA LEU A 32 -10.05 6.73 -0.49
C LEU A 32 -9.18 5.52 -0.15
N GLY A 33 -7.96 5.43 -0.68
CA GLY A 33 -7.07 4.29 -0.46
C GLY A 33 -7.79 2.95 -0.70
N LEU A 34 -7.71 2.06 0.29
CA LEU A 34 -8.43 0.79 0.34
C LEU A 34 -9.75 0.84 1.14
N ALA A 35 -10.17 2.01 1.65
CA ALA A 35 -11.37 2.14 2.49
C ALA A 35 -12.65 1.71 1.76
N TRP A 36 -13.60 1.10 2.46
CA TRP A 36 -14.86 0.59 1.93
C TRP A 36 -14.76 -0.62 0.99
N LEU A 37 -13.55 -1.11 0.69
CA LEU A 37 -13.37 -2.42 0.08
C LEU A 37 -13.62 -3.50 1.14
N GLU A 38 -14.18 -4.64 0.72
CA GLU A 38 -14.39 -5.79 1.61
C GLU A 38 -13.14 -6.66 1.73
N GLU A 39 -12.37 -6.73 0.65
CA GLU A 39 -11.09 -7.42 0.56
C GLU A 39 -10.24 -6.73 -0.51
N LEU A 40 -8.98 -7.14 -0.61
CA LEU A 40 -8.08 -6.82 -1.73
C LEU A 40 -7.60 -8.13 -2.35
N VAL A 41 -7.48 -8.15 -3.68
CA VAL A 41 -6.94 -9.31 -4.40
C VAL A 41 -5.55 -9.66 -3.83
N PRO A 42 -5.24 -10.95 -3.57
CA PRO A 42 -3.93 -11.37 -3.10
C PRO A 42 -2.79 -10.89 -4.01
N ALA A 43 -1.59 -10.75 -3.46
CA ALA A 43 -0.42 -10.22 -4.18
C ALA A 43 -0.68 -8.86 -4.85
N THR A 44 -1.61 -8.05 -4.31
CA THR A 44 -1.87 -6.68 -4.76
C THR A 44 -1.60 -5.71 -3.62
N ALA A 45 -1.08 -4.53 -3.96
CA ALA A 45 -0.86 -3.45 -3.01
C ALA A 45 -1.20 -2.09 -3.64
N LEU A 46 -1.36 -1.08 -2.80
CA LEU A 46 -1.64 0.29 -3.20
C LEU A 46 -0.57 1.23 -2.66
N LEU A 47 0.19 1.86 -3.57
CA LEU A 47 1.09 2.96 -3.25
C LEU A 47 0.28 4.25 -3.09
N LEU A 48 0.53 4.93 -1.97
CA LEU A 48 0.07 6.28 -1.65
C LEU A 48 1.28 7.25 -1.70
N PRO A 49 1.56 7.90 -2.85
CA PRO A 49 2.68 8.83 -2.98
C PRO A 49 2.50 10.05 -2.09
N GLY A 50 3.59 10.60 -1.54
CA GLY A 50 3.56 11.79 -0.69
C GLY A 50 2.78 11.59 0.63
N CYS A 51 2.52 10.34 1.03
CA CYS A 51 1.79 10.00 2.24
C CYS A 51 2.75 9.75 3.41
N ARG A 52 2.45 10.36 4.55
CA ARG A 52 3.19 10.17 5.82
C ARG A 52 2.27 9.86 7.00
N SER A 53 0.98 9.75 6.74
CA SER A 53 -0.04 9.42 7.74
C SER A 53 -1.20 8.70 7.07
N VAL A 54 -1.57 7.56 7.64
CA VAL A 54 -2.67 6.70 7.18
C VAL A 54 -3.72 6.65 8.27
N HIS A 55 -4.98 6.81 7.87
CA HIS A 55 -6.10 6.46 8.72
C HIS A 55 -6.76 5.17 8.20
N THR A 56 -7.21 4.32 9.11
CA THR A 56 -7.97 3.11 8.75
C THR A 56 -9.47 3.28 9.00
N PHE A 57 -9.98 4.51 9.00
CA PHE A 57 -11.42 4.77 9.00
C PHE A 57 -12.05 4.30 7.69
N GLY A 58 -13.19 3.63 7.77
CA GLY A 58 -13.87 3.02 6.62
C GLY A 58 -13.25 1.69 6.15
N MET A 59 -12.17 1.21 6.77
CA MET A 59 -11.63 -0.12 6.49
C MET A 59 -12.56 -1.22 7.00
N ARG A 60 -12.67 -2.30 6.23
CA ARG A 60 -13.44 -3.50 6.59
C ARG A 60 -12.54 -4.71 6.88
N PHE A 61 -11.24 -4.57 6.65
CA PHE A 61 -10.20 -5.57 6.91
C PHE A 61 -8.93 -4.86 7.42
N GLU A 62 -8.03 -5.63 8.01
CA GLU A 62 -6.76 -5.12 8.55
C GLU A 62 -5.73 -4.90 7.43
N LEU A 63 -4.83 -3.94 7.64
CA LEU A 63 -3.79 -3.59 6.67
C LEU A 63 -2.39 -3.88 7.18
N ASP A 64 -1.52 -4.30 6.29
CA ASP A 64 -0.08 -4.12 6.46
C ASP A 64 0.34 -2.81 5.78
N LEU A 65 1.06 -1.95 6.51
CA LEU A 65 1.54 -0.64 6.04
C LEU A 65 3.06 -0.66 5.94
N ILE A 66 3.57 -0.51 4.72
CA ILE A 66 5.02 -0.42 4.45
C ILE A 66 5.37 1.04 4.17
N TRP A 67 6.13 1.66 5.05
CA TRP A 67 6.48 3.07 4.99
C TRP A 67 7.80 3.22 4.26
N LEU A 68 7.84 4.04 3.20
CA LEU A 68 9.03 4.23 2.37
C LEU A 68 9.58 5.64 2.50
N ASP A 69 10.90 5.80 2.47
CA ASP A 69 11.56 7.11 2.39
C ASP A 69 11.58 7.71 0.98
N GLY A 70 12.37 8.77 0.77
CA GLY A 70 12.50 9.44 -0.52
C GLY A 70 13.28 8.65 -1.58
N ALA A 71 14.10 7.68 -1.16
CA ALA A 71 14.78 6.74 -2.04
C ALA A 71 13.96 5.44 -2.26
N GLY A 72 12.75 5.38 -1.68
CA GLY A 72 11.87 4.21 -1.73
C GLY A 72 12.27 3.11 -0.75
N GLN A 73 13.22 3.33 0.15
CA GLN A 73 13.68 2.33 1.12
C GLN A 73 12.66 2.16 2.24
N VAL A 74 12.47 0.92 2.72
CA VAL A 74 11.58 0.64 3.84
C VAL A 74 12.15 1.23 5.12
N VAL A 75 11.39 2.13 5.75
CA VAL A 75 11.76 2.76 7.03
C VAL A 75 10.92 2.29 8.21
N ARG A 76 9.77 1.66 7.94
CA ARG A 76 8.93 1.03 8.97
C ARG A 76 7.95 0.07 8.33
N GLU A 77 7.55 -0.94 9.09
CA GLU A 77 6.46 -1.84 8.78
C GLU A 77 5.48 -1.83 9.96
N ASP A 78 4.20 -1.55 9.70
CA ASP A 78 3.14 -1.74 10.68
C ASP A 78 2.25 -2.90 10.18
N SER A 79 2.35 -4.08 10.79
CA SER A 79 1.55 -5.25 10.41
C SER A 79 0.21 -5.33 11.14
N GLY A 80 -0.82 -5.86 10.48
CA GLY A 80 -2.13 -6.15 11.10
C GLY A 80 -2.80 -4.92 11.70
N VAL A 81 -2.72 -3.77 11.05
CA VAL A 81 -3.32 -2.52 11.54
C VAL A 81 -4.84 -2.60 11.42
N PRO A 82 -5.59 -2.59 12.55
CA PRO A 82 -7.03 -2.77 12.50
C PRO A 82 -7.76 -1.51 12.04
N PRO A 83 -9.05 -1.60 11.68
CA PRO A 83 -9.89 -0.46 11.41
C PRO A 83 -9.93 0.57 12.55
N ARG A 84 -10.19 1.84 12.20
CA ARG A 84 -10.29 2.97 13.14
C ARG A 84 -9.00 3.21 13.94
N ARG A 85 -7.89 3.33 13.22
CA ARG A 85 -6.58 3.74 13.74
C ARG A 85 -6.02 4.89 12.92
N LEU A 86 -5.13 5.64 13.54
CA LEU A 86 -4.24 6.59 12.89
C LEU A 86 -2.80 6.10 13.07
N ARG A 87 -2.04 6.08 11.98
CA ARG A 87 -0.61 5.77 11.97
C ARG A 87 0.10 6.86 11.20
N SER A 88 1.27 7.27 11.68
CA SER A 88 2.09 8.29 11.00
C SER A 88 3.57 7.91 11.11
N CYS A 89 4.35 8.23 10.08
CA CYS A 89 5.80 8.02 10.05
C CYS A 89 6.48 9.29 9.52
N ARG A 90 7.26 9.97 10.36
CA ARG A 90 7.94 11.22 9.96
C ARG A 90 8.99 11.00 8.87
N GLY A 91 9.66 9.85 8.89
CA GLY A 91 10.66 9.46 7.88
C GLY A 91 10.05 9.12 6.52
N ALA A 92 8.75 8.82 6.46
CA ALA A 92 8.10 8.41 5.23
C ALA A 92 7.93 9.56 4.23
N ARG A 93 8.01 9.20 2.95
CA ARG A 93 7.62 9.99 1.78
C ARG A 93 6.50 9.31 1.00
N SER A 94 6.30 8.02 1.19
CA SER A 94 5.12 7.30 0.71
C SER A 94 4.79 6.13 1.63
N VAL A 95 3.60 5.54 1.42
CA VAL A 95 3.16 4.32 2.09
C VAL A 95 2.65 3.35 1.03
N VAL A 96 3.02 2.09 1.13
CA VAL A 96 2.41 1.01 0.35
C VAL A 96 1.53 0.19 1.30
N GLU A 97 0.25 0.09 0.98
CA GLU A 97 -0.76 -0.61 1.77
C GLU A 97 -1.15 -1.92 1.10
N THR A 98 -1.27 -3.00 1.87
CA THR A 98 -1.80 -4.29 1.40
C THR A 98 -2.65 -4.94 2.50
N SER A 99 -3.35 -6.04 2.18
CA SER A 99 -4.08 -6.82 3.17
C SER A 99 -3.14 -7.37 4.23
N ALA A 100 -3.58 -7.44 5.49
CA ALA A 100 -2.80 -8.07 6.55
C ALA A 100 -2.37 -9.50 6.17
N GLY A 101 -1.10 -9.81 6.40
CA GLY A 101 -0.47 -11.08 6.04
C GLY A 101 0.34 -11.03 4.74
N GLU A 102 0.10 -10.03 3.86
CA GLU A 102 0.83 -9.87 2.61
C GLU A 102 2.08 -8.97 2.75
N GLY A 103 2.27 -8.29 3.89
CA GLY A 103 3.35 -7.33 4.12
C GLY A 103 4.75 -7.91 3.88
N ARG A 104 5.02 -9.13 4.35
CA ARG A 104 6.32 -9.80 4.14
C ARG A 104 6.61 -10.03 2.66
N ARG A 105 5.61 -10.48 1.89
CA ARG A 105 5.73 -10.68 0.43
C ARG A 105 6.00 -9.34 -0.25
N LEU A 106 5.29 -8.30 0.15
CA LEU A 106 5.45 -6.96 -0.40
C LEU A 106 6.85 -6.37 -0.14
N VAL A 107 7.38 -6.51 1.07
CA VAL A 107 8.75 -6.04 1.42
C VAL A 107 9.81 -6.76 0.61
N ALA A 108 9.68 -8.08 0.46
CA ALA A 108 10.59 -8.87 -0.39
C ALA A 108 10.55 -8.39 -1.85
N ALA A 109 9.36 -8.13 -2.38
CA ALA A 109 9.17 -7.62 -3.75
C ALA A 109 9.77 -6.22 -3.95
N LEU A 110 9.56 -5.31 -2.99
CA LEU A 110 10.12 -3.95 -3.01
C LEU A 110 11.66 -3.98 -2.98
N THR A 111 12.23 -4.77 -2.09
CA THR A 111 13.69 -4.92 -1.94
C THR A 111 14.31 -5.48 -3.23
N ALA A 112 13.71 -6.52 -3.81
CA ALA A 112 14.19 -7.12 -5.05
C ALA A 112 14.11 -6.15 -6.24
N ALA A 113 13.05 -5.35 -6.33
CA ALA A 113 12.90 -4.34 -7.38
C ALA A 113 13.99 -3.26 -7.30
N GLN A 114 14.40 -2.86 -6.09
CA GLN A 114 15.46 -1.86 -5.89
C GLN A 114 16.84 -2.40 -6.28
N ALA A 115 17.11 -3.68 -6.01
CA ALA A 115 18.36 -4.32 -6.38
C ALA A 115 18.56 -4.43 -7.91
N SER A 116 17.49 -4.33 -8.70
CA SER A 116 17.54 -4.39 -10.17
C SER A 116 17.74 -3.03 -10.84
N VAL A 117 17.67 -1.94 -10.08
CA VAL A 117 17.82 -0.55 -10.56
C VAL A 117 19.24 0.00 -10.31
N THR A 118 20.06 -0.75 -9.57
CA THR A 118 21.47 -0.41 -9.27
C THR A 118 22.39 -1.20 -10.18
#